data_AF-A0A9D2FTX0-F1
#
_entry.id   AF-A0A9D2FTX0-F1
#
_cell.length_a   1.000
_cell.length_b   1.000
_cell.length_c   1.000
_cell.angle_alpha   90.00
_cell.angle_beta   90.00
_cell.angle_gamma   90.00
#
_symmetry.space_group_name_H-M   'P 1'
#
loop_
_entity.id
_entity.type
_entity.pdbx_description
1 polymer ?
#
loop_
_entity_poly.entity_id
_entity_poly.type
_entity_poly.pdbx_seq_one_letter_code
_entity_poly.pdbx_strand_id
1 'polypeptide(L)' 'MNKYELALVVNAKIEDEARAAVVEKAKGYITRYNGNITEVEEWGKKRLAYEIQKMREGYYYFIQFEADSTSPAE' A
#
# COMPACT_ATOMS: atom_id res chain seq x y z
N MET A 1 -12.53 15.79 -5.60
CA MET A 1 -11.61 14.70 -5.22
C MET A 1 -12.41 13.65 -4.46
N ASN A 2 -12.26 12.40 -4.88
CA ASN A 2 -12.89 11.26 -4.22
C ASN A 2 -11.93 10.67 -3.19
N LYS A 3 -12.48 10.02 -2.17
CA LYS A 3 -11.72 9.28 -1.17
C LYS A 3 -11.44 7.88 -1.69
N TYR A 4 -10.18 7.49 -1.70
CA TYR A 4 -9.71 6.18 -2.12
C TYR A 4 -8.90 5.53 -0.98
N GLU A 5 -8.88 4.21 -1.00
CA GLU A 5 -8.05 3.40 -0.12
C GLU A 5 -7.19 2.46 -0.97
N LEU A 6 -5.88 2.50 -0.75
CA LEU A 6 -4.92 1.57 -1.34
C LEU A 6 -4.53 0.53 -0.31
N ALA A 7 -5.00 -0.70 -0.49
CA ALA A 7 -4.54 -1.86 0.27
C ALA A 7 -3.28 -2.45 -0.38
N LEU A 8 -2.13 -2.23 0.26
CA LEU A 8 -0.83 -2.71 -0.19
C LEU A 8 -0.43 -3.94 0.65
N VAL A 9 -0.19 -5.06 -0.03
CA VAL A 9 0.35 -6.28 0.59
C VAL A 9 1.80 -6.45 0.19
N VAL A 10 2.70 -6.38 1.17
CA VAL A 10 4.14 -6.55 0.98
C VAL A 10 4.56 -7.95 1.42
N ASN A 11 5.50 -8.52 0.68
CA ASN A 11 6.05 -9.84 0.93
C ASN A 11 6.65 -9.93 2.35
N ALA A 12 6.30 -10.96 3.12
CA ALA A 12 6.77 -11.12 4.49
C ALA A 12 8.23 -11.58 4.64
N LYS A 13 8.94 -11.86 3.54
CA LYS A 13 10.35 -12.30 3.55
C LYS A 13 11.35 -11.17 3.31
N ILE A 14 10.89 -9.97 2.97
CA ILE A 14 11.80 -8.84 2.76
C ILE A 14 12.12 -8.16 4.09
N GLU A 15 13.33 -7.58 4.18
CA GLU A 15 13.77 -6.86 5.36
C GLU A 15 12.98 -5.56 5.58
N ASP A 16 12.97 -5.08 6.82
CA ASP A 16 12.19 -3.92 7.25
C ASP A 16 12.53 -2.65 6.45
N GLU A 17 13.81 -2.45 6.10
CA GLU A 17 14.25 -1.34 5.25
C GLU A 17 13.67 -1.40 3.83
N ALA A 18 13.68 -2.60 3.23
CA ALA A 18 13.09 -2.81 1.90
C ALA A 18 11.57 -2.59 1.95
N ARG A 19 10.91 -2.95 3.05
CA ARG A 19 9.47 -2.70 3.26
C ARG A 19 9.16 -1.22 3.35
N ALA A 20 9.92 -0.46 4.14
CA ALA A 20 9.77 0.99 4.22
C ALA A 20 9.96 1.66 2.84
N ALA A 21 10.95 1.22 2.07
CA ALA A 21 11.19 1.74 0.71
C ALA A 21 10.02 1.48 -0.26
N VAL A 22 9.33 0.34 -0.14
CA VAL A 22 8.14 0.03 -0.97
C VAL A 22 6.97 0.93 -0.58
N VAL A 23 6.75 1.15 0.72
CA VAL A 23 5.70 2.05 1.22
C VAL A 23 5.96 3.49 0.78
N GLU A 24 7.19 3.97 0.89
CA GLU A 24 7.57 5.31 0.41
C GLU A 24 7.41 5.46 -1.10
N LYS A 25 7.73 4.42 -1.89
CA LYS A 25 7.42 4.41 -3.33
C LYS A 25 5.93 4.51 -3.62
N ALA A 26 5.09 3.78 -2.87
CA ALA A 26 3.64 3.86 -3.02
C ALA A 26 3.11 5.27 -2.72
N LYS A 27 3.60 5.91 -1.65
CA LYS A 27 3.29 7.31 -1.34
C LYS A 27 3.74 8.25 -2.47
N GLY A 28 4.93 8.02 -3.01
CA GLY A 28 5.48 8.79 -4.14
C GLY A 28 4.62 8.71 -5.41
N TYR A 29 3.99 7.56 -5.69
CA TYR A 29 3.05 7.47 -6.81
C TYR A 29 1.78 8.27 -6.54
N ILE A 30 1.22 8.19 -5.34
CA ILE A 30 0.02 8.95 -4.97
C ILE A 30 0.26 10.46 -5.10
N THR A 31 1.37 10.96 -4.56
CA THR A 31 1.70 12.39 -4.65
C THR A 31 2.04 12.85 -6.06
N ARG A 32 2.67 11.99 -6.88
CA ARG A 32 2.97 12.27 -8.29
C ARG A 32 1.71 12.49 -9.13
N TYR A 33 0.65 11.75 -8.84
CA TYR A 33 -0.63 11.85 -9.57
C TYR A 33 -1.63 12.78 -8.88
N ASN A 34 -1.13 13.81 -8.19
CA ASN A 34 -1.93 14.84 -7.53
C ASN A 34 -2.89 14.31 -6.44
N GLY A 35 -2.59 13.14 -5.89
CA GLY A 35 -3.29 12.57 -4.74
C GLY A 35 -2.75 13.12 -3.42
N ASN A 36 -3.64 13.44 -2.49
CA ASN A 36 -3.33 13.89 -1.15
C ASN A 36 -3.51 12.74 -0.16
N ILE A 37 -2.43 12.31 0.50
CA ILE A 37 -2.47 11.21 1.46
C ILE A 37 -3.04 11.73 2.78
N THR A 38 -4.13 11.14 3.24
CA THR A 38 -4.78 11.53 4.51
C THR A 38 -4.25 10.70 5.66
N GLU A 39 -4.17 9.38 5.48
CA GLU A 39 -3.82 8.46 6.55
C GLU A 39 -3.08 7.23 6.01
N VAL A 40 -2.16 6.71 6.81
CA VAL A 40 -1.40 5.49 6.51
C VAL A 40 -1.47 4.59 7.72
N GLU A 41 -2.22 3.51 7.61
CA GLU A 41 -2.32 2.48 8.64
C GLU A 41 -1.41 1.30 8.30
N GLU A 42 -0.54 0.94 9.25
CA GLU A 42 0.25 -0.28 9.19
C GLU A 42 -0.40 -1.37 10.05
N TRP A 43 -0.93 -2.41 9.39
CA TRP A 43 -1.53 -3.56 10.05
C TRP A 43 -0.52 -4.66 10.38
N GLY A 44 0.71 -4.50 9.90
CA GLY A 44 1.80 -5.45 10.12
C GLY A 44 1.55 -6.79 9.44
N LYS A 45 2.19 -7.84 9.96
CA LYS A 45 2.14 -9.18 9.39
C LYS A 45 0.81 -9.87 9.68
N LYS A 46 0.08 -10.26 8.63
CA LYS A 46 -1.16 -11.06 8.73
C LYS A 46 -1.09 -12.29 7.84
N ARG A 47 -1.83 -13.32 8.25
CA ARG A 47 -2.02 -14.54 7.46
C ARG A 47 -3.05 -14.29 6.36
N LEU A 48 -2.69 -14.61 5.12
CA LEU A 48 -3.55 -14.51 3.96
C LEU A 48 -4.62 -15.61 3.98
N ALA A 49 -5.80 -15.32 3.42
CA ALA A 49 -6.88 -16.30 3.30
C ALA A 49 -6.49 -17.50 2.41
N TYR A 50 -5.64 -17.26 1.43
CA TYR A 50 -5.08 -18.25 0.53
C TYR A 50 -3.63 -17.90 0.17
N GLU A 51 -2.93 -18.87 -0.40
CA GLU A 51 -1.51 -18.72 -0.73
C GLU A 51 -1.33 -17.86 -1.99
N ILE A 52 -0.54 -16.79 -1.89
CA ILE A 52 -0.16 -15.94 -3.03
C ILE A 52 1.33 -16.17 -3.28
N GLN A 53 1.70 -16.59 -4.50
CA GLN A 53 3.10 -16.87 -4.86
C GLN A 53 3.87 -17.75 -3.84
N LYS A 54 3.23 -18.82 -3.34
CA LYS A 54 3.79 -19.72 -2.31
C LYS A 54 4.00 -19.08 -0.93
N MET A 55 3.30 -17.99 -0.65
CA MET A 55 3.33 -17.29 0.64
C MET A 55 1.97 -17.27 1.29
N ARG A 56 1.96 -17.56 2.59
CA ARG A 56 0.74 -17.59 3.43
C ARG A 56 0.61 -16.37 4.32
N GLU A 57 1.60 -15.49 4.31
CA GLU A 57 1.70 -14.33 5.18
C GLU A 57 2.20 -13.13 4.37
N GLY A 58 1.67 -11.96 4.67
CA GLY A 58 2.06 -10.69 4.08
C GLY A 58 1.94 -9.56 5.09
N TYR A 59 2.68 -8.47 4.87
CA TYR A 59 2.53 -7.23 5.62
C TYR A 59 1.47 -6.36 4.96
N TYR A 60 0.49 -5.93 5.72
CA TYR A 60 -0.60 -5.09 5.26
C TYR A 60 -0.37 -3.62 5.58
N TYR A 61 -0.56 -2.79 4.57
CA TYR A 61 -0.61 -1.34 4.67
C TYR A 61 -1.89 -0.85 4.00
N PHE A 62 -2.60 0.06 4.68
CA PHE A 62 -3.74 0.75 4.12
C PHE A 62 -3.39 2.22 4.01
N ILE A 63 -3.42 2.75 2.79
CA ILE A 63 -3.13 4.16 2.53
C ILE A 63 -4.42 4.80 2.06
N GLN A 64 -4.98 5.68 2.89
CA GLN A 64 -6.12 6.50 2.53
C GLN A 64 -5.63 7.78 1.86
N PHE A 65 -6.22 8.11 0.73
CA PHE A 65 -5.85 9.30 -0.02
C PHE A 65 -7.04 9.90 -0.76
N GLU A 66 -7.00 11.20 -0.97
CA GLU A 66 -7.95 11.94 -1.78
C GLU A 66 -7.32 12.26 -3.13
N ALA A 67 -7.95 11.85 -4.23
CA ALA A 67 -7.45 12.11 -5.57
C ALA A 67 -8.59 12.35 -6.55
N ASP A 68 -8.23 12.79 -7.75
CA ASP A 68 -9.16 12.84 -8.87
C ASP A 68 -9.45 11.44 -9.41
N SER A 69 -10.54 11.28 -10.15
CA SER A 69 -11.01 9.96 -10.62
C SER A 69 -10.07 9.25 -11.59
N THR A 70 -9.08 9.96 -12.14
CA THR A 70 -8.06 9.41 -13.04
C THR A 70 -6.87 8.81 -12.30
N SER A 71 -6.53 9.32 -11.11
CA SER A 71 -5.33 8.92 -10.37
C SER A 71 -5.30 7.43 -9.96
N PRO A 72 -6.42 6.74 -9.63
CA PRO A 72 -6.38 5.30 -9.33
C PRO A 72 -6.03 4.40 -10.52
N ALA A 73 -6.13 4.91 -11.75
CA ALA A 73 -5.85 4.14 -12.96
C ALA A 73 -4.39 4.22 -13.41
N GLU A 74 -3.60 5.15 -12.86
CA GLU A 74 -2.20 5.44 -13.22
C GLU A 74 -1.17 4.82 -12.24
#